data_AF-A0A2H0LWD1-F1
#
_entry.id   AF-A0A2H0LWD1-F1
#
_cell.length_a   1.000
_cell.length_b   1.000
_cell.length_c   1.000
_cell.angle_alpha   90.00
_cell.angle_beta   90.00
_cell.angle_gamma   90.00
#
_symmetry.space_group_name_H-M   'P 1'
#
loop_
_entity.id
_entity.type
_entity.pdbx_description
1 polymer ?
#
loop_
_entity_poly.entity_id
_entity_poly.type
_entity_poly.pdbx_seq_one_letter_code
_entity_poly.pdbx_strand_id
1 'polypeptide(L)' 'MCIDPDFVIRVELEDGDPRVCDYCNAFLVGEDGIAAEDCFSTDYGLVCRKCLGDIKPLSSHRQGDYVKEERWYKGR' A
#
# COMPACT_ATOMS: atom_id res chain seq x y z
N MET A 1 -27.99 13.85 -14.38
CA MET A 1 -27.04 13.67 -13.27
C MET A 1 -25.84 12.96 -13.85
N CYS A 2 -24.72 13.67 -13.99
CA CYS A 2 -23.48 13.10 -14.48
C CYS A 2 -22.83 12.38 -13.30
N ILE A 3 -22.57 11.08 -13.43
CA ILE A 3 -21.82 10.31 -12.44
C ILE A 3 -20.36 10.69 -12.66
N ASP A 4 -19.76 11.44 -11.75
CA ASP A 4 -18.32 11.65 -11.77
C ASP A 4 -17.64 10.28 -11.69
N PRO A 5 -16.75 9.92 -12.63
CA PRO A 5 -16.01 8.67 -12.54
C PRO A 5 -15.12 8.75 -11.30
N ASP A 6 -15.22 7.75 -10.41
CA ASP A 6 -14.33 7.57 -9.28
C ASP A 6 -12.88 7.82 -9.72
N PHE A 7 -12.33 8.97 -9.35
CA PHE A 7 -10.98 9.32 -9.73
C PHE A 7 -10.04 8.67 -8.71
N VAL A 8 -9.38 7.60 -9.15
CA VAL A 8 -8.29 6.99 -8.39
C VAL A 8 -7.14 8.01 -8.32
N ILE A 9 -6.88 8.55 -7.12
CA ILE A 9 -5.74 9.44 -6.91
C ILE A 9 -4.47 8.60 -7.00
N ARG A 10 -3.73 8.75 -8.10
CA ARG A 10 -2.39 8.17 -8.23
C ARG A 10 -1.43 9.04 -7.43
N VAL A 11 -1.06 8.56 -6.25
CA VAL A 11 -0.01 9.18 -5.46
C VAL A 11 1.32 8.58 -5.91
N GLU A 12 2.02 9.28 -6.79
CA GLU A 12 3.45 9.05 -7.03
C GLU A 12 4.19 9.52 -5.77
N LEU A 13 4.79 8.59 -5.02
CA LEU A 13 5.58 8.96 -3.84
C LEU A 13 7.03 9.18 -4.20
N GLU A 14 7.65 10.07 -3.45
CA GLU A 14 9.07 10.30 -3.49
C GLU A 14 9.83 9.17 -2.78
N ASP A 15 11.06 8.96 -3.21
CA ASP A 15 11.97 7.95 -2.66
C ASP A 15 12.15 8.14 -1.15
N GLY A 16 11.73 7.14 -0.36
CA GLY A 16 11.95 7.10 1.10
C GLY A 16 10.77 7.53 1.97
N ASP A 17 9.60 7.79 1.39
CA ASP A 17 8.40 8.02 2.19
C ASP A 17 7.97 6.72 2.91
N PRO A 18 7.85 6.73 4.25
CA PRO A 18 7.43 5.57 4.99
C PRO A 18 5.98 5.21 4.65
N ARG A 19 5.67 3.91 4.65
CA ARG A 19 4.30 3.43 4.39
C ARG A 19 3.68 2.86 5.63
N VAL A 20 2.38 3.11 5.75
CA VAL A 20 1.52 2.55 6.77
C VAL A 20 0.37 1.80 6.13
N CYS A 21 -0.23 0.89 6.88
CA CYS A 21 -1.47 0.21 6.50
C CYS A 21 -2.59 1.25 6.40
N ASP A 22 -3.28 1.31 5.27
CA ASP A 22 -4.36 2.28 5.05
C ASP A 22 -5.58 2.04 5.97
N TYR A 23 -5.68 0.88 6.64
CA TYR A 23 -6.77 0.56 7.58
C TYR A 23 -6.43 0.80 9.05
N CYS A 24 -5.26 0.35 9.51
CA CYS A 24 -4.89 0.39 10.93
C CYS A 24 -3.71 1.30 11.24
N ASN A 25 -3.14 1.96 10.23
CA ASN A 25 -1.96 2.83 10.31
C ASN A 25 -0.70 2.14 10.89
N ALA A 26 -0.64 0.81 10.87
CA ALA A 26 0.57 0.07 11.23
C ALA A 26 1.69 0.37 10.22
N PHE A 27 2.93 0.55 10.67
CA PHE A 27 4.08 0.78 9.78
C PHE A 27 4.41 -0.47 8.98
N LEU A 28 4.46 -0.33 7.65
CA LEU A 28 4.67 -1.41 6.69
C LEU A 28 5.98 -1.28 5.93
N VAL A 29 6.42 -0.07 5.62
CA VAL A 29 7.69 0.18 4.92
C VAL A 29 8.41 1.33 5.62
N GLY A 30 9.67 1.10 5.97
CA GLY A 30 10.54 2.12 6.56
C GLY A 30 11.02 3.15 5.55
N GLU A 31 11.65 4.21 6.04
CA GLU A 31 12.27 5.26 5.21
C GLU A 31 13.45 4.72 4.36
N ASP A 32 14.01 3.58 4.77
CA ASP A 32 15.02 2.81 4.04
C ASP A 32 14.44 2.03 2.85
N GLY A 33 13.11 2.01 2.69
CA GLY A 33 12.41 1.26 1.66
C GLY A 33 12.34 -0.24 1.96
N ILE A 34 12.56 -0.67 3.21
CA ILE A 34 12.47 -2.07 3.63
C ILE A 34 11.09 -2.34 4.23
N ALA A 35 10.45 -3.43 3.83
CA ALA A 35 9.20 -3.88 4.40
C ALA A 35 9.39 -4.30 5.88
N ALA A 36 8.76 -3.58 6.80
CA ALA A 36 8.81 -3.84 8.23
C ALA A 36 7.97 -5.05 8.64
N GLU A 37 6.91 -5.37 7.88
CA GLU A 37 6.09 -6.58 8.00
C GLU A 37 5.52 -6.99 6.63
N ASP A 38 4.87 -8.16 6.57
CA ASP A 38 4.16 -8.60 5.37
C ASP A 38 3.08 -7.59 4.97
N CYS A 39 3.19 -7.04 3.76
CA CYS A 39 2.29 -6.02 3.23
C CYS A 39 1.75 -6.39 1.85
N PHE A 40 0.54 -5.92 1.57
CA PHE A 40 -0.26 -6.36 0.43
C PHE A 40 -0.89 -5.16 -0.26
N SER A 41 -0.57 -4.96 -1.53
CA SER A 41 -1.28 -3.99 -2.36
C SER A 41 -2.64 -4.54 -2.73
N THR A 42 -3.68 -3.76 -2.56
CA THR A 42 -5.05 -4.09 -2.93
C THR A 42 -5.64 -2.95 -3.77
N ASP A 43 -6.83 -3.17 -4.32
CA ASP A 43 -7.59 -2.09 -4.99
C ASP A 43 -7.94 -0.92 -4.05
N TYR A 44 -7.84 -1.12 -2.72
CA TYR A 44 -8.20 -0.14 -1.69
C TYR A 44 -6.99 0.55 -1.05
N GLY A 45 -5.76 0.14 -1.39
CA GLY A 45 -4.55 0.64 -0.74
C GLY A 45 -3.62 -0.47 -0.27
N LEU A 46 -2.60 -0.07 0.49
CA LEU A 46 -1.61 -0.97 1.07
C LEU A 46 -2.07 -1.42 2.46
N VAL A 47 -2.12 -2.73 2.67
CA VAL A 47 -2.63 -3.31 3.92
C VAL A 47 -1.65 -4.28 4.54
N CYS A 48 -1.67 -4.38 5.87
CA CYS A 48 -0.93 -5.40 6.60
C CYS A 48 -1.64 -6.75 6.52
N ARG A 49 -0.92 -7.82 6.84
CA ARG A 49 -1.48 -9.18 6.90
C ARG A 49 -2.75 -9.31 7.74
N LYS A 50 -2.86 -8.55 8.84
CA LYS A 50 -4.03 -8.59 9.73
C LYS A 50 -5.26 -7.92 9.12
N CYS A 51 -5.06 -6.91 8.28
CA CYS A 51 -6.13 -6.13 7.67
C CYS A 51 -6.55 -6.68 6.30
N LEU A 52 -5.77 -7.58 5.69
CA LEU A 52 -6.08 -8.16 4.37
C LEU A 52 -7.42 -8.89 4.33
N GLY A 53 -7.72 -9.73 5.35
CA GLY A 53 -8.92 -10.55 5.36
C GLY A 53 -9.05 -11.43 4.11
N ASP A 54 -10.21 -11.37 3.45
CA ASP A 54 -10.51 -12.10 2.21
C ASP A 54 -10.23 -11.28 0.93
N ILE A 55 -9.62 -10.09 1.05
CA ILE A 55 -9.29 -9.23 -0.10
C ILE A 55 -8.18 -9.91 -0.91
N LYS A 56 -8.38 -10.04 -2.23
CA LYS A 56 -7.35 -10.57 -3.12
C LYS A 56 -6.25 -9.53 -3.34
N PRO A 57 -4.99 -9.81 -2.96
CA PRO A 57 -3.90 -8.88 -3.20
C PRO A 57 -3.53 -8.80 -4.69
N LEU A 58 -3.21 -7.59 -5.15
CA LEU A 58 -2.62 -7.31 -6.46
C LEU A 58 -1.12 -7.65 -6.46
N SER A 59 -0.44 -7.30 -5.37
CA SER A 59 0.96 -7.67 -5.10
C SER A 59 1.15 -7.88 -3.59
N SER A 60 2.22 -8.58 -3.22
CA SER A 60 2.55 -8.86 -1.83
C SER A 60 4.07 -8.83 -1.63
N HIS A 61 4.51 -8.26 -0.52
CA HIS A 61 5.90 -8.22 -0.11
C HIS A 61 6.02 -8.76 1.30
N ARG A 62 7.10 -9.49 1.56
CA ARG A 62 7.38 -10.06 2.88
C ARG A 62 8.22 -9.10 3.69
N GLN A 63 8.18 -9.28 5.01
CA GLN A 63 9.11 -8.62 5.89
C GLN A 63 10.56 -8.78 5.42
N GLY A 64 11.29 -7.67 5.32
CA GLY A 64 12.68 -7.59 4.88
C GLY A 64 12.86 -7.39 3.37
N ASP A 65 11.79 -7.44 2.57
CA ASP A 65 11.88 -7.15 1.14
C ASP A 65 12.22 -5.67 0.92
N TYR A 66 13.09 -5.41 -0.05
CA TYR A 66 13.38 -4.06 -0.52
C TYR A 66 12.34 -3.65 -1.55
N VAL A 67 11.52 -2.66 -1.19
CA VAL A 67 10.31 -2.26 -1.95
C VAL A 67 10.31 -0.76 -2.27
N LYS A 68 11.48 -0.13 -2.24
CA LYS A 68 11.64 1.31 -2.50
C LYS A 68 11.17 1.72 -3.91
N GLU A 69 11.37 0.84 -4.89
CA GLU A 69 11.03 1.11 -6.29
C GLU A 69 9.59 0.71 -6.67
N GLU A 70 8.82 0.16 -5.71
CA GLU A 70 7.46 -0.30 -5.95
C GLU A 70 6.47 0.85 -6.06
N ARG A 71 5.52 0.70 -6.98
CA ARG A 71 4.45 1.69 -7.21
C ARG A 71 3.21 1.27 -6.44
N TRP A 72 2.87 2.03 -5.42
CA TRP A 72 1.71 1.77 -4.57
C TRP A 72 0.53 2.65 -4.99
N TYR A 73 -0.65 2.04 -5.05
CA TYR A 73 -1.89 2.73 -5.40
C TYR A 73 -2.67 3.02 -4.13
N LYS A 74 -3.27 4.21 -4.03
CA LYS A 74 -4.25 4.53 -2.97
C LYS A 74 -5.61 4.70 -3.61
N GLY A 75 -6.50 3.73 -3.40
CA GLY A 75 -7.92 3.88 -3.71
C GLY A 75 -8.53 4.95 -2.81
N ARG A 76 -9.37 5.82 -3.38
CA ARG A 76 -10.08 6.86 -2.62
C ARG A 76 -11.46 6.37 -2.21
#